data_AF-A0A1G5TGS1-F1
#
_entry.id   AF-A0A1G5TGS1-F1
#
_cell.length_a   1.000
_cell.length_b   1.000
_cell.length_c   1.000
_cell.angle_alpha   90.00
_cell.angle_beta   90.00
_cell.angle_gamma   90.00
#
_symmetry.space_group_name_H-M   'P 1'
#
loop_
_entity.id
_entity.type
_entity.pdbx_description
1 polymer ?
#
loop_
_entity_poly.entity_id
_entity_poly.type
_entity_poly.pdbx_seq_one_letter_code
_entity_poly.pdbx_strand_id
1 'polypeptide(L)'
;MFLLAGPPLLRRIGPAAGIAVAACAGAVRWAVLGSTTAIPWLAAVEALHGLSFALLHLACLELIEDSAPADLRATALALYGTLGLGLSSVVATLASGALYGSFGASAFWAMAALSLASLPLVPGLRER
;
A
#
# COMPACT_ATOMS: atom_id res chain seq x y z
N MET A 1 -13.79 -1.12 -6.49
CA MET A 1 -12.60 -2.01 -6.44
C MET A 1 -12.41 -2.67 -5.08
N PHE A 2 -12.30 -1.91 -4.00
CA PHE A 2 -11.99 -2.43 -2.65
C PHE A 2 -12.86 -3.62 -2.20
N LEU A 3 -14.19 -3.47 -2.18
CA LEU A 3 -15.11 -4.53 -1.76
C LEU A 3 -15.34 -5.63 -2.81
N LEU A 4 -15.18 -5.30 -4.09
CA LEU A 4 -15.56 -6.19 -5.20
C LEU A 4 -14.43 -7.11 -5.65
N ALA A 5 -13.19 -6.62 -5.66
CA ALA A 5 -12.03 -7.32 -6.19
C ALA A 5 -11.01 -7.71 -5.11
N GLY A 6 -10.90 -6.95 -4.02
CA GLY A 6 -9.90 -7.17 -2.97
C GLY A 6 -10.02 -8.54 -2.30
N PRO A 7 -11.13 -8.85 -1.59
CA PRO A 7 -11.31 -10.13 -0.91
C PRO A 7 -11.21 -11.37 -1.82
N PRO A 8 -11.88 -11.45 -3.00
CA PRO A 8 -11.80 -12.64 -3.84
C PRO A 8 -10.42 -12.82 -4.46
N LEU A 9 -9.70 -11.74 -4.77
CA LEU A 9 -8.34 -11.83 -5.28
C LEU A 9 -7.37 -12.28 -4.18
N LEU A 10 -7.46 -11.69 -3.00
CA LEU A 10 -6.59 -12.03 -1.86
C LEU A 10 -6.72 -13.50 -1.49
N ARG A 11 -7.95 -14.02 -1.41
CA ARG A 11 -8.21 -15.44 -1.12
C ARG A 11 -7.63 -16.40 -2.16
N ARG A 12 -7.35 -15.94 -3.39
CA ARG A 12 -6.77 -16.77 -4.46
C ARG A 12 -5.24 -16.76 -4.45
N ILE A 13 -4.63 -15.63 -4.12
CA ILE A 13 -3.17 -15.45 -4.23
C ILE A 13 -2.45 -15.50 -2.87
N GLY A 14 -3.20 -15.37 -1.77
CA GLY A 14 -2.70 -15.31 -0.41
C GLY A 14 -2.17 -13.93 0.00
N PRO A 15 -1.95 -13.70 1.32
CA PRO A 15 -1.58 -12.41 1.87
C PRO A 15 -0.25 -11.87 1.33
N ALA A 16 0.80 -12.69 1.31
CA ALA A 16 2.12 -12.27 0.83
C ALA A 16 2.10 -11.81 -0.64
N ALA A 17 1.45 -12.56 -1.53
CA ALA A 17 1.31 -12.16 -2.93
C ALA A 17 0.38 -10.93 -3.08
N GLY A 18 -0.66 -10.82 -2.25
CA GLY A 18 -1.51 -9.64 -2.18
C GLY A 18 -0.73 -8.36 -1.89
N ILE A 19 0.19 -8.41 -0.92
CA ILE A 19 1.09 -7.29 -0.59
C ILE A 19 2.00 -6.95 -1.78
N ALA A 20 2.59 -7.95 -2.45
CA ALA A 20 3.41 -7.71 -3.63
C ALA A 20 2.62 -7.04 -4.77
N VAL A 21 1.40 -7.51 -5.04
CA VAL A 21 0.53 -6.91 -6.06
C VAL A 21 0.15 -5.49 -5.67
N ALA A 22 -0.16 -5.23 -4.40
CA ALA A 22 -0.44 -3.87 -3.91
C ALA A 22 0.74 -2.92 -4.10
N ALA A 23 1.96 -3.37 -3.77
CA ALA A 23 3.19 -2.61 -3.95
C ALA A 23 3.45 -2.26 -5.42
N CYS A 24 3.30 -3.23 -6.33
CA CYS A 24 3.44 -3.01 -7.76
C CYS A 24 2.36 -2.07 -8.32
N ALA A 25 1.09 -2.25 -7.92
CA ALA A 25 0.00 -1.38 -8.34
C ALA A 25 0.20 0.07 -7.84
N GLY A 26 0.66 0.23 -6.60
CA GLY A 26 1.04 1.53 -6.03
C GLY A 26 2.17 2.20 -6.82
N ALA A 27 3.21 1.44 -7.17
CA ALA A 27 4.34 1.94 -7.96
C ALA A 27 3.91 2.43 -9.34
N VAL A 28 3.10 1.64 -10.06
CA VAL A 28 2.55 2.02 -11.37
C VAL A 28 1.71 3.29 -11.25
N ARG A 29 0.85 3.38 -10.24
CA ARG A 29 0.01 4.55 -10.00
C ARG A 29 0.85 5.81 -9.80
N TRP A 30 1.83 5.76 -8.90
CA TRP A 30 2.70 6.91 -8.63
C TRP A 30 3.56 7.30 -9.84
N ALA A 31 4.04 6.33 -10.61
CA ALA A 31 4.78 6.59 -11.85
C ALA A 31 3.90 7.34 -12.88
N VAL A 32 2.63 6.94 -13.05
CA VAL A 32 1.69 7.64 -13.95
C VAL A 32 1.43 9.06 -13.48
N LEU A 33 1.18 9.27 -12.17
CA LEU A 33 0.99 10.61 -11.60
C LEU A 33 2.23 11.51 -11.80
N GLY A 34 3.43 10.94 -11.76
CA GLY A 34 4.67 11.66 -12.03
C GLY A 34 4.96 11.92 -13.51
N SER A 35 4.24 11.26 -14.44
CA SER A 35 4.53 11.28 -15.88
C SER A 35 3.49 12.03 -16.71
N THR A 36 2.26 12.21 -16.22
CA THR A 36 1.20 12.86 -16.99
C THR A 36 0.18 13.56 -16.10
N THR A 37 -0.44 14.61 -16.65
CA THR A 37 -1.60 15.30 -16.07
C THR A 37 -2.89 15.06 -16.88
N ALA A 38 -2.84 14.16 -17.88
CA ALA A 38 -3.99 13.86 -18.71
C ALA A 38 -5.07 13.10 -17.93
N ILE A 39 -6.26 13.70 -17.83
CA ILE A 39 -7.39 13.19 -17.04
C ILE A 39 -7.74 11.71 -17.33
N PRO A 40 -7.75 11.22 -18.57
CA PRO A 40 -8.08 9.81 -18.82
C PRO A 40 -7.13 8.83 -18.12
N TRP A 41 -5.84 9.15 -18.09
CA TRP A 41 -4.83 8.32 -17.42
C TRP A 41 -4.93 8.40 -15.91
N LEU A 42 -5.14 9.60 -15.38
CA LEU A 42 -5.34 9.81 -13.94
C LEU A 42 -6.59 9.05 -13.45
N ALA A 43 -7.70 9.17 -14.16
CA ALA A 43 -8.93 8.44 -13.85
C ALA A 43 -8.74 6.92 -13.90
N ALA A 44 -7.98 6.41 -14.87
CA ALA A 44 -7.70 4.98 -14.97
C ALA A 44 -6.90 4.44 -13.79
N VAL A 45 -5.88 5.17 -13.32
CA VAL A 45 -5.02 4.70 -12.21
C VAL A 45 -5.63 4.89 -10.82
N GLU A 46 -6.69 5.68 -10.68
CA GLU A 46 -7.45 5.74 -9.42
C GLU A 46 -8.10 4.39 -9.06
N ALA A 47 -8.44 3.57 -10.05
CA ALA A 47 -8.88 2.19 -9.79
C ALA A 47 -7.78 1.35 -9.11
N LEU A 48 -6.51 1.58 -9.47
CA LEU A 48 -5.35 0.92 -8.85
C LEU A 48 -5.17 1.40 -7.40
N HIS A 49 -5.52 2.64 -7.07
CA HIS A 49 -5.49 3.13 -5.69
C HIS A 49 -6.37 2.25 -4.79
N GLY A 50 -7.65 2.12 -5.15
CA GLY A 50 -8.58 1.30 -4.37
C GLY A 50 -8.20 -0.18 -4.30
N LEU A 51 -7.59 -0.74 -5.35
CA LEU A 51 -7.10 -2.13 -5.35
C LEU A 51 -5.88 -2.31 -4.44
N SER A 52 -4.88 -1.43 -4.56
CA SER A 52 -3.65 -1.49 -3.77
C SER A 52 -3.96 -1.35 -2.27
N PHE A 53 -4.82 -0.41 -1.90
CA PHE A 53 -5.28 -0.25 -0.52
C PHE A 53 -6.01 -1.51 -0.02
N ALA A 54 -6.90 -2.10 -0.82
CA ALA A 54 -7.66 -3.30 -0.43
C ALA A 54 -6.76 -4.49 -0.15
N LEU A 55 -5.87 -4.81 -1.08
CA LEU A 55 -4.99 -5.96 -0.97
C LEU A 55 -4.02 -5.81 0.20
N LEU A 56 -3.40 -4.63 0.33
CA LEU A 56 -2.47 -4.37 1.43
C LEU A 56 -3.19 -4.43 2.79
N HIS A 57 -4.32 -3.74 2.91
CA HIS A 57 -5.03 -3.65 4.19
C HIS A 57 -5.55 -5.01 4.63
N LEU A 58 -6.26 -5.73 3.76
CA LEU A 58 -6.81 -7.05 4.08
C LEU A 58 -5.70 -8.07 4.37
N ALA A 59 -4.60 -8.07 3.60
CA ALA A 59 -3.46 -8.95 3.87
C ALA A 59 -2.81 -8.66 5.22
N CYS A 60 -2.63 -7.38 5.57
CA CYS A 60 -2.09 -7.00 6.88
C CYS A 60 -3.03 -7.43 8.02
N LEU A 61 -4.35 -7.24 7.88
CA LEU A 61 -5.31 -7.69 8.89
C LEU A 61 -5.23 -9.19 9.09
N GLU A 62 -5.25 -9.99 8.02
CA GLU A 62 -5.13 -11.45 8.06
C GLU A 62 -3.82 -11.88 8.74
N LEU A 63 -2.68 -11.30 8.34
CA LEU A 63 -1.38 -11.61 8.94
C LEU A 63 -1.29 -11.23 10.43
N ILE A 64 -1.87 -10.09 10.84
CA ILE A 64 -1.92 -9.67 12.25
C ILE A 64 -2.78 -10.63 13.05
N GLU A 65 -3.94 -10.99 12.50
CA GLU A 65 -4.89 -11.90 13.10
C GLU A 65 -4.30 -13.30 13.31
N ASP A 66 -3.48 -13.78 12.37
CA ASP A 66 -2.81 -15.08 12.45
C ASP A 66 -1.55 -15.06 13.33
N SER A 67 -0.85 -13.92 13.38
CA SER A 67 0.42 -13.81 14.12
C SER A 67 0.27 -13.39 15.58
N ALA A 68 -0.81 -12.70 15.95
CA ALA A 68 -0.99 -12.16 17.29
C ALA A 68 -1.70 -13.17 18.22
N PRO A 69 -1.23 -13.32 19.48
CA PRO A 69 -1.98 -14.03 20.52
C PRO A 69 -3.40 -13.47 20.68
N ALA A 70 -4.37 -14.34 20.97
CA ALA A 70 -5.79 -13.98 20.98
C ALA A 70 -6.12 -12.81 21.94
N ASP A 71 -5.42 -12.74 23.07
CA ASP A 71 -5.52 -11.69 24.09
C ASP A 71 -4.89 -10.35 23.66
N LEU A 72 -3.96 -10.37 22.70
CA LEU A 72 -3.26 -9.18 22.21
C LEU A 72 -3.71 -8.71 20.81
N ARG A 73 -4.62 -9.44 20.15
CA ARG A 73 -5.14 -9.11 18.81
C ARG A 73 -5.64 -7.67 18.70
N ALA A 74 -6.45 -7.21 19.65
CA ALA A 74 -6.97 -5.84 19.64
C ALA A 74 -5.85 -4.79 19.72
N THR A 75 -4.82 -5.04 20.55
CA THR A 75 -3.64 -4.18 20.66
C THR A 75 -2.82 -4.18 19.38
N ALA A 76 -2.62 -5.34 18.75
CA ALA A 76 -1.89 -5.45 17.48
C ALA A 76 -2.59 -4.68 16.35
N LEU A 77 -3.93 -4.78 16.26
CA LEU A 77 -4.74 -3.99 15.32
C LEU A 77 -4.68 -2.50 15.62
N ALA A 78 -4.71 -2.09 16.89
CA ALA A 78 -4.56 -0.69 17.29
C ALA A 78 -3.17 -0.13 16.90
N LEU A 79 -2.11 -0.91 17.10
CA LEU A 79 -0.75 -0.55 16.67
C LEU A 79 -0.65 -0.43 15.16
N TYR A 80 -1.25 -1.35 14.41
CA TYR A 80 -1.30 -1.26 12.95
C TYR A 80 -2.05 -0.01 12.47
N GLY A 81 -3.20 0.29 13.06
CA GLY A 81 -3.96 1.51 12.72
C GLY A 81 -3.18 2.78 13.05
N THR A 82 -2.56 2.85 14.22
CA THR A 82 -1.87 4.07 14.69
C THR A 82 -0.51 4.26 14.04
N LEU A 83 0.34 3.24 14.03
CA LEU A 83 1.71 3.32 13.48
C LEU A 83 1.72 3.04 11.97
N GLY A 84 1.05 1.96 11.56
CA GLY A 84 1.06 1.48 10.18
C GLY A 84 0.29 2.38 9.22
N LEU A 85 -0.89 2.86 9.60
CA LEU A 85 -1.71 3.77 8.77
C LEU A 85 -1.55 5.23 9.17
N GLY A 86 -1.63 5.56 10.46
CA GLY A 86 -1.61 6.94 10.95
C GLY A 86 -0.25 7.62 10.83
N LEU A 87 0.73 7.16 11.59
CA LEU A 87 2.05 7.79 11.67
C LEU A 87 2.76 7.79 10.32
N SER A 88 2.69 6.68 9.57
CA SER A 88 3.25 6.59 8.21
C SER A 88 2.67 7.66 7.28
N SER A 89 1.35 7.90 7.33
CA SER A 89 0.67 8.93 6.54
C SER A 89 1.12 10.33 6.93
N VAL A 90 1.27 10.60 8.23
CA VAL A 90 1.77 11.90 8.73
C VAL A 90 3.18 12.16 8.22
N VAL A 91 4.09 11.19 8.39
CA VAL A 91 5.48 11.31 7.95
C VAL A 91 5.55 11.51 6.44
N ALA A 92 4.83 10.69 5.66
CA ALA A 92 4.80 10.82 4.21
C ALA A 92 4.23 12.17 3.75
N THR A 93 3.18 12.66 4.41
CA THR A 93 2.56 13.96 4.08
C THR A 93 3.51 15.12 4.35
N LEU A 94 4.18 15.12 5.51
CA LEU A 94 5.17 16.15 5.86
C LEU A 94 6.36 16.14 4.89
N ALA A 95 6.88 14.96 4.55
CA ALA A 95 7.97 14.81 3.59
C ALA A 95 7.56 15.24 2.17
N SER A 96 6.30 14.99 1.77
CA SER A 96 5.80 15.29 0.42
C SER A 96 5.84 16.78 0.10
N GLY A 97 5.57 17.67 1.07
CA GLY A 97 5.62 19.11 0.85
C GLY A 97 7.03 19.60 0.46
N ALA A 98 8.04 19.16 1.20
CA ALA A 98 9.44 19.49 0.91
C ALA A 98 9.90 18.87 -0.42
N LEU A 99 9.60 17.58 -0.64
CA LEU A 99 9.93 16.88 -1.88
C LEU A 99 9.31 17.57 -3.10
N TYR A 100 8.01 17.88 -3.05
CA TYR A 100 7.33 18.54 -4.15
C TYR A 100 7.85 19.97 -4.37
N GLY A 101 8.17 20.70 -3.29
CA GLY A 101 8.78 22.03 -3.39
C GLY A 101 10.15 22.04 -4.09
N SER A 102 10.96 20.99 -3.90
CA SER A 102 12.28 20.86 -4.53
C SER A 102 12.26 20.21 -5.91
N PHE A 103 11.37 19.25 -6.15
CA PHE A 103 11.41 18.35 -7.32
C PHE A 103 10.16 18.43 -8.22
N GLY A 104 9.13 19.18 -7.82
CA GLY A 104 7.86 19.26 -8.53
C GLY A 104 7.23 17.90 -8.76
N ALA A 105 6.69 17.65 -9.95
CA ALA A 105 6.06 16.39 -10.32
C ALA A 105 7.00 15.17 -10.21
N SER A 106 8.32 15.35 -10.30
CA SER A 106 9.24 14.21 -10.16
C SER A 106 9.27 13.62 -8.74
N ALA A 107 8.76 14.35 -7.74
CA ALA A 107 8.56 13.84 -6.38
C ALA A 107 7.66 12.59 -6.32
N PHE A 108 6.74 12.40 -7.27
CA PHE A 108 5.89 11.20 -7.32
C PHE A 108 6.70 9.92 -7.57
N TRP A 109 7.86 9.99 -8.22
CA TRP A 109 8.75 8.83 -8.38
C TRP A 109 9.34 8.35 -7.05
N ALA A 110 9.52 9.25 -6.07
CA ALA A 110 9.94 8.84 -4.72
C ALA A 110 8.91 7.92 -4.06
N MET A 111 7.62 8.18 -4.29
CA MET A 111 6.53 7.33 -3.78
C MET A 111 6.41 5.99 -4.53
N ALA A 112 6.74 5.99 -5.83
CA ALA A 112 6.85 4.74 -6.59
C ALA A 112 8.00 3.87 -6.03
N ALA A 113 9.16 4.48 -5.77
CA ALA A 113 10.30 3.81 -5.15
C ALA A 113 9.96 3.30 -3.74
N LEU A 114 9.30 4.12 -2.91
CA LEU A 114 8.87 3.72 -1.57
C LEU A 114 7.90 2.53 -1.61
N SER A 115 7.00 2.48 -2.60
CA SER A 115 6.10 1.34 -2.78
C SER A 115 6.87 0.06 -3.11
N LEU A 116 7.83 0.13 -4.05
CA LEU A 116 8.67 -1.02 -4.42
C LEU A 116 9.64 -1.45 -3.31
N ALA A 117 10.07 -0.53 -2.45
CA ALA A 117 10.94 -0.82 -1.32
C ALA A 117 10.30 -1.77 -0.28
N SER A 118 8.98 -1.99 -0.35
CA SER A 118 8.29 -3.00 0.47
C SER A 118 8.43 -4.43 -0.07
N LEU A 119 8.75 -4.63 -1.34
CA LEU A 119 8.83 -5.96 -1.97
C LEU A 119 9.84 -6.91 -1.32
N PRO A 120 11.05 -6.48 -0.88
CA PRO A 120 12.00 -7.35 -0.20
C PRO A 120 11.46 -7.98 1.10
N LEU A 121 10.40 -7.41 1.70
CA LEU A 121 9.78 -7.96 2.91
C LEU A 121 8.83 -9.13 2.60
N VAL A 122 8.36 -9.25 1.36
CA VAL A 122 7.34 -10.23 0.96
C VAL A 122 7.79 -11.70 1.13
N PRO A 123 9.03 -12.11 0.77
CA PRO A 123 9.44 -13.50 0.93
C PRO A 123 9.33 -14.01 2.36
N GLY A 124 9.69 -13.18 3.35
CA GLY A 124 9.60 -13.54 4.78
C GLY A 124 8.17 -13.69 5.30
N LEU A 125 7.16 -13.30 4.53
CA LEU A 125 5.73 -13.48 4.84
C LEU A 125 5.15 -14.77 4.25
N ARG A 126 5.89 -15.49 3.39
CA ARG A 126 5.45 -16.76 2.78
C ARG A 126 5.77 -17.98 3.65
N GLU A 127 6.69 -17.82 4.60
CA GLU A 127 7.21 -18.90 5.46
C GLU A 127 6.49 -18.98 6.82
N ARG A 128 5.46 -18.17 7.04
CA ARG A 128 4.57 -18.20 8.21
C ARG A 128 3.25 -18.83 7.82
#